data_AF-A0AAP4FYW7-F1
#
_entry.id   AF-A0AAP4FYW7-F1
#
_cell.length_a   1.000
_cell.length_b   1.000
_cell.length_c   1.000
_cell.angle_alpha   90.00
_cell.angle_beta   90.00
_cell.angle_gamma   90.00
#
_symmetry.space_group_name_H-M   'P 1'
#
loop_
_entity.id
_entity.type
_entity.pdbx_description
1 polymer ?
#
loop_
_entity_poly.entity_id
_entity_poly.type
_entity_poly.pdbx_seq_one_letter_code
_entity_poly.pdbx_strand_id
1 'polypeptide(L)'
;MNNLLGPRDDNGIPVPMTVDESIANMKASLLKKIKRSAYVYRVDCGGCNGCEIEIFATLSPLFDAERFGIKVVPSPRHADILLFTGAVTRAMRSPALRAWQSAPDPKICISYGACGNSGGIFHDLYCVWGGTDKIVPVDVYIPGCPPTPAATLYGFAMALGLLEQKIHAREPGEIDNQPAQILHPDMVQPLRVKVDRTARRLAGYRYGRQIADDYLRLLSQGEHQVERWLEAEKDPRLNEIVANLNQVVDEARIR
;
A
#
# COMPACT_ATOMS: atom_id res chain seq x y z
N MET A 1 3.80 -11.89 -20.56
CA MET A 1 4.09 -11.17 -19.30
C MET A 1 5.03 -10.01 -19.62
N ASN A 2 4.64 -9.08 -20.50
CA ASN A 2 5.66 -8.33 -21.25
C ASN A 2 6.08 -6.97 -20.66
N ASN A 3 5.43 -6.47 -19.60
CA ASN A 3 5.82 -5.20 -18.96
C ASN A 3 5.63 -5.30 -17.44
N LEU A 4 6.60 -5.91 -16.74
CA LEU A 4 6.65 -5.86 -15.27
C LEU A 4 7.25 -4.53 -14.81
N LEU A 5 6.87 -4.08 -13.62
CA LEU A 5 7.50 -2.91 -12.99
C LEU A 5 8.96 -3.25 -12.67
N GLY A 6 9.88 -2.61 -13.38
CA GLY A 6 11.31 -2.73 -13.15
C GLY A 6 11.88 -1.68 -12.21
N PRO A 7 13.21 -1.65 -12.06
CA PRO A 7 13.89 -0.64 -11.25
C PRO A 7 13.55 0.77 -11.75
N ARG A 8 13.60 1.73 -10.84
CA ARG A 8 13.37 3.14 -11.16
C ARG A 8 14.60 3.72 -11.87
N ASP A 9 14.34 4.54 -12.89
CA ASP A 9 15.38 5.36 -13.54
C ASP A 9 15.85 6.51 -12.62
N ASP A 10 16.79 7.32 -13.11
CA ASP A 10 17.34 8.47 -12.39
C ASP A 10 16.29 9.54 -12.04
N ASN A 11 15.14 9.54 -12.73
CA ASN A 11 13.99 10.41 -12.47
C ASN A 11 12.97 9.78 -11.52
N GLY A 12 13.25 8.59 -11.00
CA GLY A 12 12.35 7.86 -10.11
C GLY A 12 11.17 7.19 -10.82
N ILE A 13 11.17 7.10 -12.15
CA ILE A 13 10.09 6.49 -12.94
C ILE A 13 10.36 4.98 -13.05
N PRO A 14 9.39 4.10 -12.72
CA PRO A 14 9.55 2.66 -12.90
C PRO A 14 9.67 2.29 -14.38
N VAL A 15 10.79 1.70 -14.78
CA VAL A 15 11.02 1.29 -16.17
C VAL A 15 10.45 -0.12 -16.39
N PRO A 16 9.75 -0.41 -17.50
CA PRO A 16 9.33 -1.78 -17.80
C PRO A 16 10.54 -2.72 -17.89
N MET A 17 10.49 -3.85 -17.18
CA MET A 17 11.55 -4.87 -17.27
C MET A 17 11.03 -6.19 -17.85
N THR A 18 11.89 -6.82 -18.65
CA THR A 18 11.74 -8.21 -19.10
C THR A 18 12.70 -9.09 -18.29
N VAL A 19 12.19 -10.17 -17.73
CA VAL A 19 12.99 -11.13 -16.96
C VAL A 19 13.68 -12.09 -17.93
N ASP A 20 14.97 -12.39 -17.71
CA ASP A 20 15.68 -13.42 -18.47
C ASP A 20 14.91 -14.75 -18.43
N GLU A 21 14.73 -15.39 -19.60
CA GLU A 21 13.94 -16.61 -19.73
C GLU A 21 14.41 -17.74 -18.82
N SER A 22 15.72 -17.84 -18.58
CA SER A 22 16.30 -18.84 -17.68
C SER A 22 15.83 -18.65 -16.23
N ILE A 23 15.83 -17.41 -15.73
CA ILE A 23 15.40 -17.07 -14.36
C ILE A 23 13.89 -17.28 -14.23
N ALA A 24 13.12 -16.85 -15.23
CA ALA A 24 11.68 -17.05 -15.28
C ALA A 24 11.32 -18.54 -15.23
N ASN A 25 12.02 -19.39 -16.00
CA ASN A 25 11.81 -20.84 -16.01
C ASN A 25 12.16 -21.49 -14.67
N MET A 26 13.26 -21.09 -14.03
CA MET A 26 13.62 -21.59 -12.70
C MET A 26 12.58 -21.22 -11.63
N LYS A 27 12.08 -19.99 -11.65
CA LYS A 27 11.03 -19.52 -10.73
C LYS A 27 9.69 -20.19 -11.00
N ALA A 28 9.32 -20.39 -12.26
CA ALA A 28 8.14 -21.17 -12.61
C ALA A 28 8.25 -22.63 -12.12
N SER A 29 9.44 -23.24 -12.23
CA SER A 29 9.69 -24.56 -11.65
C SER A 29 9.58 -24.56 -10.14
N LEU A 30 10.05 -23.52 -9.44
CA LEU A 30 9.89 -23.39 -8.00
C LEU A 30 8.41 -23.36 -7.62
N LEU A 31 7.64 -22.46 -8.24
CA LEU A 31 6.19 -22.32 -8.01
C LEU A 31 5.45 -23.64 -8.19
N LYS A 32 5.80 -24.41 -9.24
CA LYS A 32 5.22 -25.74 -9.49
C LYS A 32 5.57 -26.78 -8.41
N LYS A 33 6.75 -26.66 -7.78
CA LYS A 33 7.22 -27.57 -6.72
C LYS A 33 6.66 -27.20 -5.36
N ILE A 34 6.73 -25.93 -4.96
CA ILE A 34 6.29 -25.47 -3.63
C ILE A 34 4.77 -25.53 -3.47
N LYS A 35 4.00 -25.31 -4.56
CA LYS A 35 2.52 -25.33 -4.59
C LYS A 35 1.89 -24.54 -3.44
N ARG A 36 1.53 -25.23 -2.35
CA ARG A 36 0.87 -24.69 -1.14
C ARG A 36 1.73 -24.92 0.11
N SER A 37 3.05 -24.89 -0.02
CA SER A 37 3.99 -24.98 1.10
C SER A 37 5.09 -23.97 0.85
N ALA A 38 4.89 -22.76 1.36
CA ALA A 38 5.77 -21.62 1.16
C ALA A 38 6.42 -21.27 2.51
N TYR A 39 7.73 -21.53 2.63
CA TYR A 39 8.47 -21.13 3.81
C TYR A 39 9.07 -19.74 3.65
N VAL A 40 8.67 -18.84 4.55
CA VAL A 40 9.06 -17.43 4.51
C VAL A 40 10.06 -17.14 5.62
N TYR A 41 11.19 -16.55 5.28
CA TYR A 41 12.10 -15.96 6.26
C TYR A 41 12.10 -14.45 6.13
N ARG A 42 11.77 -13.78 7.24
CA ARG A 42 11.80 -12.32 7.33
C ARG A 42 13.24 -11.85 7.55
N VAL A 43 13.66 -10.90 6.73
CA VAL A 43 14.94 -10.19 6.86
C VAL A 43 14.67 -8.75 7.28
N ASP A 44 14.86 -8.45 8.56
CA ASP A 44 14.82 -7.08 9.06
C ASP A 44 16.05 -6.31 8.61
N CYS A 45 15.87 -5.26 7.82
CA CYS A 45 16.97 -4.41 7.37
C CYS A 45 16.94 -3.02 8.01
N GLY A 46 16.41 -2.91 9.23
CA GLY A 46 16.29 -1.65 9.98
C GLY A 46 14.88 -1.08 9.88
N GLY A 47 13.87 -1.90 10.17
CA GLY A 47 12.48 -1.48 10.31
C GLY A 47 12.21 -0.80 11.66
N CYS A 48 11.06 -0.12 11.75
CA CYS A 48 10.54 0.47 12.98
C CYS A 48 9.59 -0.46 13.76
N ASN A 49 9.60 -1.76 13.45
CA ASN A 49 8.69 -2.80 13.96
C ASN A 49 7.22 -2.69 13.50
N GLY A 50 6.83 -1.67 12.73
CA GLY A 50 5.46 -1.57 12.22
C GLY A 50 5.10 -2.67 11.23
N CYS A 51 6.00 -2.92 10.26
CA CYS A 51 5.80 -3.96 9.24
C CYS A 51 5.76 -5.37 9.86
N GLU A 52 6.54 -5.55 10.91
CA GLU A 52 6.69 -6.78 11.65
C GLU A 52 5.42 -7.19 12.37
N ILE A 53 4.80 -6.24 13.05
CA ILE A 53 3.54 -6.45 13.75
C ILE A 53 2.48 -6.92 12.75
N GLU A 54 2.43 -6.33 11.55
CA GLU A 54 1.48 -6.74 10.52
C GLU A 54 1.80 -8.13 9.97
N ILE A 55 3.07 -8.48 9.77
CA ILE A 55 3.48 -9.85 9.38
C ILE A 55 3.03 -10.84 10.46
N PHE A 56 3.25 -10.56 11.75
CA PHE A 56 2.78 -11.44 12.82
C PHE A 56 1.25 -11.49 12.93
N ALA A 57 0.57 -10.37 12.65
CA ALA A 57 -0.88 -10.33 12.60
C ALA A 57 -1.44 -11.24 11.50
N THR A 58 -0.74 -11.40 10.36
CA THR A 58 -1.17 -12.35 9.32
C THR A 58 -1.16 -13.81 9.77
N LEU A 59 -0.32 -14.16 10.75
CA LEU A 59 -0.26 -15.49 11.35
C LEU A 59 -1.32 -15.70 12.45
N SER A 60 -1.98 -14.63 12.89
CA SER A 60 -3.03 -14.73 13.90
C SER A 60 -4.25 -15.50 13.36
N PRO A 61 -5.08 -16.09 14.24
CA PRO A 61 -6.29 -16.82 13.82
C PRO A 61 -7.29 -16.01 12.99
N LEU A 62 -7.22 -14.66 13.04
CA LEU A 62 -8.10 -13.79 12.28
C LEU A 62 -7.79 -13.84 10.78
N PHE A 63 -6.51 -13.92 10.41
CA PHE A 63 -6.06 -13.90 9.01
C PHE A 63 -5.56 -15.26 8.53
N ASP A 64 -5.00 -16.06 9.44
CA ASP A 64 -4.60 -17.46 9.26
C ASP A 64 -3.87 -17.71 7.93
N ALA A 65 -2.68 -17.13 7.79
CA ALA A 65 -1.83 -17.34 6.61
C ALA A 65 -1.41 -18.82 6.46
N GLU A 66 -1.34 -19.59 7.54
CA GLU A 66 -0.95 -21.00 7.52
C GLU A 66 -1.93 -21.87 6.74
N ARG A 67 -3.22 -21.52 6.69
CA ARG A 67 -4.23 -22.17 5.82
C ARG A 67 -3.84 -22.15 4.34
N PHE A 68 -3.09 -21.14 3.90
CA PHE A 68 -2.58 -21.05 2.53
C PHE A 68 -1.22 -21.75 2.36
N GLY A 69 -0.71 -22.35 3.43
CA GLY A 69 0.58 -23.03 3.45
C GLY A 69 1.78 -22.10 3.61
N ILE A 70 1.53 -20.85 4.01
CA ILE A 70 2.58 -19.85 4.26
C ILE A 70 3.01 -19.99 5.71
N LYS A 71 4.27 -20.36 5.94
CA LYS A 71 4.81 -20.53 7.29
C LYS A 71 6.11 -19.75 7.45
N VAL A 72 6.23 -19.03 8.56
CA VAL A 72 7.47 -18.32 8.90
C VAL A 72 8.48 -19.31 9.51
N VAL A 73 9.70 -19.31 8.97
CA VAL A 73 10.81 -20.14 9.44
C VAL A 73 11.88 -19.30 10.13
N PRO A 74 12.63 -19.87 11.10
CA PRO A 74 13.64 -19.11 11.86
C PRO A 74 15.00 -19.01 11.16
N SER A 75 15.20 -19.70 10.02
CA SER A 75 16.49 -19.76 9.32
C SER A 75 16.29 -19.52 7.83
N PRO A 76 17.13 -18.69 7.18
CA PRO A 76 17.07 -18.47 5.73
C PRO A 76 17.38 -19.75 4.94
N ARG A 77 18.10 -20.70 5.53
CA ARG A 77 18.44 -21.98 4.87
C ARG A 77 17.23 -22.88 4.60
N HIS A 78 16.13 -22.65 5.31
CA HIS A 78 14.88 -23.41 5.15
C HIS A 78 13.81 -22.62 4.38
N ALA A 79 14.16 -21.42 3.89
CA ALA A 79 13.20 -20.52 3.29
C ALA A 79 13.21 -20.62 1.77
N ASP A 80 12.01 -20.65 1.18
CA ASP A 80 11.79 -20.49 -0.26
C ASP A 80 11.61 -19.01 -0.63
N ILE A 81 11.10 -18.23 0.34
CA ILE A 81 10.77 -16.81 0.18
C ILE A 81 11.52 -16.00 1.24
N LEU A 82 12.22 -14.96 0.79
CA LEU A 82 12.83 -13.96 1.66
C LEU A 82 12.03 -12.67 1.63
N LEU A 83 11.51 -12.27 2.79
CA LEU A 83 10.69 -11.08 2.97
C LEU A 83 11.53 -9.97 3.63
N PHE A 84 11.94 -8.98 2.85
CA PHE A 84 12.76 -7.87 3.31
C PHE A 84 11.91 -6.72 3.83
N THR A 85 12.20 -6.25 5.04
CA THR A 85 11.54 -5.10 5.68
C THR A 85 12.55 -4.00 6.02
N GLY A 86 12.05 -2.76 6.15
CA GLY A 86 12.86 -1.60 6.53
C GLY A 86 13.64 -0.96 5.37
N ALA A 87 14.19 0.23 5.60
CA ALA A 87 14.81 1.05 4.53
C ALA A 87 16.22 0.59 4.11
N VAL A 88 16.66 -0.58 4.58
CA VAL A 88 18.01 -1.12 4.41
C VAL A 88 19.06 -0.15 4.94
N THR A 89 19.26 -0.17 6.26
CA THR A 89 20.33 0.61 6.88
C THR A 89 21.71 0.13 6.39
N ARG A 90 22.68 1.05 6.35
CA ARG A 90 24.05 0.71 5.91
C ARG A 90 24.66 -0.47 6.67
N ALA A 91 24.42 -0.53 7.98
CA ALA A 91 24.88 -1.62 8.84
C ALA A 91 24.24 -2.96 8.48
N MET A 92 22.97 -2.96 8.06
CA MET A 92 22.23 -4.18 7.73
C MET A 92 22.51 -4.73 6.32
N ARG A 93 23.20 -3.98 5.44
CA ARG A 93 23.54 -4.47 4.09
C ARG A 93 24.28 -5.82 4.09
N SER A 94 25.36 -5.93 4.86
CA SER A 94 26.14 -7.18 4.90
C SER A 94 25.37 -8.36 5.52
N PRO A 95 24.71 -8.20 6.68
CA PRO A 95 23.78 -9.21 7.21
C PRO A 95 22.69 -9.64 6.23
N ALA A 96 22.05 -8.69 5.54
CA ALA A 96 20.99 -8.93 4.56
C ALA A 96 21.50 -9.77 3.37
N LEU A 97 22.67 -9.43 2.82
CA LEU A 97 23.30 -10.18 1.73
C LEU A 97 23.68 -11.60 2.17
N ARG A 98 24.17 -11.78 3.40
CA ARG A 98 24.47 -13.12 3.94
C ARG A 98 23.22 -13.97 4.10
N ALA A 99 22.10 -13.39 4.54
CA ALA A 99 20.82 -14.08 4.60
C ALA A 99 20.35 -14.50 3.19
N TRP A 100 20.46 -13.58 2.21
CA TRP A 100 20.15 -13.86 0.80
C TRP A 100 20.97 -15.02 0.24
N GLN A 101 22.28 -14.99 0.41
CA GLN A 101 23.19 -16.03 -0.09
C GLN A 101 23.03 -17.38 0.63
N SER A 102 22.55 -17.38 1.87
CA SER A 102 22.34 -18.60 2.64
C SER A 102 21.06 -19.33 2.28
N ALA A 103 20.11 -18.67 1.60
CA ALA A 103 18.87 -19.29 1.16
C ALA A 103 19.07 -20.07 -0.15
N PRO A 104 18.50 -21.29 -0.26
CA PRO A 104 18.67 -22.15 -1.42
C PRO A 104 18.11 -21.52 -2.69
N ASP A 105 18.75 -21.76 -3.84
CA ASP A 105 18.22 -21.41 -5.15
C ASP A 105 17.40 -22.57 -5.73
N PRO A 106 16.29 -22.29 -6.44
CA PRO A 106 15.69 -20.97 -6.69
C PRO A 106 14.91 -20.42 -5.49
N LYS A 107 14.94 -19.09 -5.30
CA LYS A 107 14.25 -18.35 -4.21
C LYS A 107 13.48 -17.15 -4.73
N ILE A 108 12.48 -16.71 -3.96
CA ILE A 108 11.66 -15.53 -4.24
C ILE A 108 12.04 -14.41 -3.26
N CYS A 109 12.30 -13.22 -3.78
CA CYS A 109 12.54 -12.02 -2.97
C CYS A 109 11.29 -11.13 -2.95
N ILE A 110 10.79 -10.83 -1.76
CA ILE A 110 9.69 -9.90 -1.59
C ILE A 110 10.18 -8.68 -0.81
N SER A 111 9.98 -7.50 -1.39
CA SER A 111 10.17 -6.23 -0.70
C SER A 111 8.87 -5.82 -0.01
N TYR A 112 8.93 -5.50 1.28
CA TYR A 112 7.75 -5.26 2.10
C TYR A 112 7.74 -3.88 2.75
N GLY A 113 6.64 -3.18 2.53
CA GLY A 113 6.39 -1.85 3.06
C GLY A 113 7.08 -0.73 2.28
N ALA A 114 6.63 0.51 2.52
CA ALA A 114 7.13 1.70 1.82
C ALA A 114 8.64 1.87 1.99
N CYS A 115 9.14 1.61 3.20
CA CYS A 115 10.57 1.62 3.51
C CYS A 115 11.35 0.54 2.75
N GLY A 116 10.85 -0.70 2.71
CA GLY A 116 11.49 -1.78 1.94
C GLY A 116 11.53 -1.49 0.44
N ASN A 117 10.44 -0.94 -0.10
CA ASN A 117 10.25 -0.75 -1.54
C ASN A 117 11.03 0.43 -2.11
N SER A 118 11.20 1.50 -1.33
CA SER A 118 11.72 2.78 -1.83
C SER A 118 12.40 3.64 -0.76
N GLY A 119 12.66 3.08 0.42
CA GLY A 119 13.18 3.84 1.56
C GLY A 119 12.11 4.62 2.31
N GLY A 120 10.93 4.80 1.70
CA GLY A 120 9.76 5.42 2.33
C GLY A 120 10.09 6.85 2.75
N ILE A 121 9.73 7.23 3.97
CA ILE A 121 10.09 8.54 4.53
C ILE A 121 11.62 8.74 4.69
N PHE A 122 12.40 7.66 4.63
CA PHE A 122 13.85 7.68 4.85
C PHE A 122 14.66 7.64 3.55
N HIS A 123 14.02 7.71 2.37
CA HIS A 123 14.65 7.42 1.08
C HIS A 123 15.94 8.17 0.78
N ASP A 124 16.10 9.40 1.28
CA ASP A 124 17.26 10.26 1.04
C ASP A 124 18.17 10.42 2.27
N LEU A 125 18.02 9.56 3.29
CA LEU A 125 18.89 9.61 4.46
C LEU A 125 20.24 8.97 4.18
N TYR A 126 21.31 9.63 4.65
CA TYR A 126 22.69 9.15 4.52
C TYR A 126 22.90 7.73 5.07
N CYS A 127 22.11 7.31 6.06
CA CYS A 127 22.29 6.05 6.79
C CYS A 127 21.57 4.85 6.17
N VAL A 128 20.83 5.03 5.08
CA VAL A 128 20.08 3.97 4.40
C VAL A 128 20.47 3.83 2.94
N TRP A 129 20.13 2.69 2.34
CA TRP A 129 20.25 2.45 0.89
C TRP A 129 19.00 2.88 0.12
N GLY A 130 17.89 3.13 0.81
CA GLY A 130 16.66 3.63 0.20
C GLY A 130 15.84 2.56 -0.53
N GLY A 131 16.11 1.27 -0.29
CA GLY A 131 15.33 0.19 -0.91
C GLY A 131 16.04 -1.16 -0.91
N THR A 132 15.25 -2.23 -0.93
CA THR A 132 15.71 -3.62 -1.00
C THR A 132 16.32 -3.94 -2.37
N ASP A 133 15.73 -3.36 -3.42
CA ASP A 133 16.15 -3.46 -4.83
C ASP A 133 17.59 -3.01 -5.07
N LYS A 134 18.12 -2.13 -4.21
CA LYS A 134 19.52 -1.66 -4.26
C LYS A 134 20.53 -2.70 -3.82
N ILE A 135 20.11 -3.75 -3.10
CA ILE A 135 21.02 -4.77 -2.57
C ILE A 135 20.73 -6.18 -3.09
N VAL A 136 19.49 -6.52 -3.39
CA VAL A 136 19.08 -7.85 -3.88
C VAL A 136 17.99 -7.73 -4.96
N PRO A 137 17.89 -8.68 -5.90
CA PRO A 137 16.86 -8.65 -6.93
C PRO A 137 15.49 -8.94 -6.31
N VAL A 138 14.57 -7.97 -6.37
CA VAL A 138 13.20 -8.08 -5.84
C VAL A 138 12.26 -8.65 -6.91
N ASP A 139 11.46 -9.64 -6.54
CA ASP A 139 10.43 -10.24 -7.41
C ASP A 139 9.07 -9.57 -7.25
N VAL A 140 8.69 -9.28 -6.00
CA VAL A 140 7.37 -8.72 -5.67
C VAL A 140 7.53 -7.59 -4.67
N TYR A 141 6.83 -6.50 -4.92
CA TYR A 141 6.73 -5.37 -4.00
C TYR A 141 5.35 -5.38 -3.32
N ILE A 142 5.33 -5.34 -1.99
CA ILE A 142 4.12 -5.21 -1.20
C ILE A 142 4.08 -3.79 -0.63
N PRO A 143 3.30 -2.85 -1.20
CA PRO A 143 3.25 -1.47 -0.73
C PRO A 143 2.40 -1.30 0.53
N GLY A 144 2.77 -0.32 1.36
CA GLY A 144 2.05 0.07 2.59
C GLY A 144 2.96 0.60 3.69
N CYS A 145 2.44 1.34 4.67
CA CYS A 145 3.24 1.87 5.79
C CYS A 145 2.49 1.77 7.13
N PRO A 146 2.39 0.57 7.73
CA PRO A 146 2.73 -0.74 7.15
C PRO A 146 1.62 -1.27 6.22
N PRO A 147 1.89 -2.27 5.35
CA PRO A 147 0.85 -2.97 4.60
C PRO A 147 -0.11 -3.69 5.56
N THR A 148 -1.42 -3.62 5.31
CA THR A 148 -2.39 -4.34 6.15
C THR A 148 -2.22 -5.86 6.03
N PRO A 149 -2.74 -6.68 6.97
CA PRO A 149 -2.58 -8.14 6.88
C PRO A 149 -3.26 -8.71 5.64
N ALA A 150 -4.41 -8.15 5.25
CA ALA A 150 -5.09 -8.52 4.01
C ALA A 150 -4.26 -8.18 2.76
N ALA A 151 -3.60 -7.01 2.74
CA ALA A 151 -2.70 -6.64 1.65
C ALA A 151 -1.45 -7.53 1.60
N THR A 152 -0.96 -7.94 2.77
CA THR A 152 0.16 -8.88 2.90
C THR A 152 -0.19 -10.25 2.32
N LEU A 153 -1.35 -10.82 2.68
CA LEU A 153 -1.85 -12.07 2.11
C LEU A 153 -2.03 -11.97 0.58
N TYR A 154 -2.57 -10.85 0.09
CA TYR A 154 -2.69 -10.61 -1.34
C TYR A 154 -1.32 -10.58 -2.04
N GLY A 155 -0.33 -9.93 -1.43
CA GLY A 155 1.04 -9.90 -1.95
C GLY A 155 1.70 -11.29 -1.99
N PHE A 156 1.49 -12.12 -0.96
CA PHE A 156 1.93 -13.51 -1.00
C PHE A 156 1.21 -14.34 -2.05
N ALA A 157 -0.11 -14.16 -2.21
CA ALA A 157 -0.87 -14.85 -3.26
C ALA A 157 -0.37 -14.47 -4.66
N MET A 158 0.01 -13.21 -4.88
CA MET A 158 0.68 -12.78 -6.11
C MET A 158 2.05 -13.42 -6.27
N ALA A 159 2.89 -13.44 -5.23
CA ALA A 159 4.21 -14.06 -5.27
C ALA A 159 4.16 -15.57 -5.58
N LEU A 160 3.09 -16.25 -5.14
CA LEU A 160 2.83 -17.65 -5.44
C LEU A 160 2.16 -17.88 -6.81
N GLY A 161 1.90 -16.83 -7.59
CA GLY A 161 1.23 -16.92 -8.89
C GLY A 161 -0.25 -17.33 -8.81
N LEU A 162 -0.87 -17.21 -7.62
CA LEU A 162 -2.29 -17.50 -7.43
C LEU A 162 -3.18 -16.33 -7.89
N LEU A 163 -2.63 -15.12 -7.90
CA LEU A 163 -3.31 -13.90 -8.32
C LEU A 163 -2.42 -13.13 -9.29
N GLU A 164 -3.06 -12.52 -10.28
CA GLU A 164 -2.38 -11.60 -11.19
C GLU A 164 -2.19 -10.23 -10.55
N GLN A 165 -1.14 -9.55 -11.01
CA GLN A 165 -0.86 -8.17 -10.65
C GLN A 165 -1.96 -7.26 -11.21
N LYS A 166 -2.70 -6.58 -10.33
CA LYS A 166 -3.77 -5.65 -10.75
C LYS A 166 -3.27 -4.39 -11.44
N ILE A 167 -2.06 -3.92 -11.10
CA ILE A 167 -1.50 -2.65 -11.57
C ILE A 167 -0.34 -2.94 -12.51
N HIS A 168 -0.52 -2.68 -13.80
CA HIS A 168 0.55 -2.82 -14.79
C HIS A 168 1.30 -1.50 -14.98
N ALA A 169 2.60 -1.60 -15.25
CA ALA A 169 3.38 -0.44 -15.69
C ALA A 169 2.78 0.09 -17.00
N ARG A 170 2.53 1.40 -17.05
CA ARG A 170 2.18 2.11 -18.28
C ARG A 170 3.10 3.32 -18.40
N GLU A 171 3.47 3.65 -19.62
CA GLU A 171 4.12 4.93 -19.91
C GLU A 171 3.15 6.09 -19.58
N PRO A 172 3.66 7.27 -19.20
CA PRO A 172 2.85 8.46 -19.02
C PRO A 172 2.00 8.71 -20.27
N GLY A 173 0.68 8.70 -20.10
CA GLY A 173 -0.28 8.85 -21.20
C GLY A 173 -0.92 10.23 -21.26
N GLU A 174 -1.75 10.47 -22.27
CA GLU A 174 -2.53 11.71 -22.39
C GLU A 174 -3.39 12.01 -21.16
N ILE A 175 -3.85 10.98 -20.44
CA ILE A 175 -4.62 11.09 -19.19
C ILE A 175 -3.77 11.69 -18.06
N ASP A 176 -2.47 11.38 -18.00
CA ASP A 176 -1.58 11.88 -16.94
C ASP A 176 -1.24 13.37 -17.14
N ASN A 177 -1.38 13.87 -18.37
CA ASN A 177 -1.23 15.29 -18.70
C ASN A 177 -2.51 16.10 -18.50
N GLN A 178 -3.63 15.45 -18.15
CA GLN A 178 -4.86 16.19 -17.86
C GLN A 178 -4.75 16.87 -16.49
N PRO A 179 -5.11 18.15 -16.39
CA PRO A 179 -5.14 18.82 -15.10
C PRO A 179 -6.11 18.09 -14.16
N ALA A 180 -5.68 17.87 -12.92
CA ALA A 180 -6.50 17.19 -11.93
C ALA A 180 -7.83 17.93 -11.74
N GLN A 181 -8.94 17.21 -11.82
CA GLN A 181 -10.27 17.79 -11.61
C GLN A 181 -10.38 18.27 -10.15
N ILE A 182 -10.66 19.55 -9.97
CA ILE A 182 -10.84 20.14 -8.64
C ILE A 182 -12.19 19.66 -8.10
N LEU A 183 -12.15 18.98 -6.93
CA LEU A 183 -13.36 18.61 -6.21
C LEU A 183 -14.05 19.86 -5.64
N HIS A 184 -15.35 19.99 -5.91
CA HIS A 184 -16.21 21.11 -5.53
C HIS A 184 -15.64 22.47 -5.95
N PRO A 185 -15.51 22.73 -7.27
CA PRO A 185 -14.89 23.96 -7.78
C PRO A 185 -15.67 25.22 -7.39
N ASP A 186 -16.98 25.08 -7.16
CA ASP A 186 -17.88 26.17 -6.78
C ASP A 186 -17.71 26.59 -5.30
N MET A 187 -16.95 25.82 -4.51
CA MET A 187 -16.75 26.06 -3.09
C MET A 187 -15.41 26.73 -2.80
N VAL A 188 -15.44 27.78 -1.99
CA VAL A 188 -14.22 28.47 -1.53
C VAL A 188 -13.39 27.50 -0.68
N GLN A 189 -12.11 27.33 -1.04
CA GLN A 189 -11.23 26.30 -0.44
C GLN A 189 -11.16 26.31 1.10
N PRO A 190 -11.10 27.46 1.80
CA PRO A 190 -11.15 27.51 3.27
C PRO A 190 -12.43 26.89 3.85
N LEU A 191 -13.59 27.12 3.25
CA LEU A 191 -14.85 26.54 3.70
C LEU A 191 -14.85 25.03 3.50
N ARG A 192 -14.42 24.56 2.32
CA ARG A 192 -14.27 23.13 2.02
C ARG A 192 -13.41 22.41 3.07
N VAL A 193 -12.27 23.00 3.43
CA VAL A 193 -11.35 22.44 4.44
C VAL A 193 -12.00 22.39 5.82
N LYS A 194 -12.76 23.42 6.21
CA LYS A 194 -13.48 23.42 7.50
C LYS A 194 -14.54 22.32 7.56
N VAL A 195 -15.35 22.19 6.50
CA VAL A 195 -16.39 21.15 6.41
C VAL A 195 -15.79 19.74 6.47
N ASP A 196 -14.76 19.45 5.65
CA ASP A 196 -14.08 18.14 5.65
C ASP A 196 -13.47 17.81 7.02
N ARG A 197 -12.82 18.78 7.68
CA ARG A 197 -12.26 18.58 9.03
C ARG A 197 -13.35 18.30 10.06
N THR A 198 -14.45 19.03 10.04
CA THR A 198 -15.57 18.83 10.98
C THR A 198 -16.24 17.49 10.77
N ALA A 199 -16.50 17.10 9.51
CA ALA A 199 -17.09 15.81 9.20
C ALA A 199 -16.18 14.65 9.63
N ARG A 200 -14.85 14.75 9.38
CA ARG A 200 -13.88 13.74 9.83
C ARG A 200 -13.75 13.68 11.35
N ARG A 201 -13.88 14.82 12.05
CA ARG A 201 -13.90 14.86 13.51
C ARG A 201 -15.11 14.10 14.07
N LEU A 202 -16.26 14.18 13.41
CA LEU A 202 -17.52 13.58 13.88
C LEU A 202 -17.69 12.11 13.44
N ALA A 203 -17.25 11.74 12.23
CA ALA A 203 -17.53 10.43 11.62
C ALA A 203 -16.26 9.65 11.21
N GLY A 204 -15.07 10.12 11.58
CA GLY A 204 -13.80 9.50 11.22
C GLY A 204 -13.39 9.74 9.76
N TYR A 205 -12.23 9.19 9.37
CA TYR A 205 -11.60 9.52 8.09
C TYR A 205 -12.39 9.06 6.86
N ARG A 206 -12.97 7.85 6.89
CA ARG A 206 -13.70 7.29 5.74
C ARG A 206 -15.08 7.92 5.60
N TYR A 207 -15.93 7.72 6.60
CA TYR A 207 -17.32 8.18 6.54
C TYR A 207 -17.41 9.71 6.58
N GLY A 208 -16.56 10.38 7.37
CA GLY A 208 -16.51 11.84 7.37
C GLY A 208 -16.14 12.45 6.03
N ARG A 209 -15.23 11.82 5.27
CA ARG A 209 -14.91 12.27 3.91
C ARG A 209 -16.09 12.11 2.95
N GLN A 210 -16.79 10.97 3.00
CA GLN A 210 -17.97 10.72 2.17
C GLN A 210 -19.09 11.72 2.48
N ILE A 211 -19.40 11.90 3.77
CA ILE A 211 -20.42 12.85 4.24
C ILE A 211 -20.07 14.28 3.81
N ALA A 212 -18.80 14.71 3.96
CA ALA A 212 -18.39 16.04 3.53
C ALA A 212 -18.53 16.23 2.01
N ASP A 213 -18.14 15.23 1.21
CA ASP A 213 -18.23 15.29 -0.24
C ASP A 213 -19.70 15.34 -0.71
N ASP A 214 -20.58 14.53 -0.14
CA ASP A 214 -21.99 14.52 -0.48
C ASP A 214 -22.69 15.81 -0.03
N TYR A 215 -22.40 16.27 1.19
CA TYR A 215 -22.91 17.53 1.72
C TYR A 215 -22.53 18.73 0.83
N LEU A 216 -21.25 18.88 0.47
CA LEU A 216 -20.79 19.99 -0.37
C LEU A 216 -21.39 19.92 -1.78
N ARG A 217 -21.52 18.72 -2.35
CA ARG A 217 -22.16 18.51 -3.65
C ARG A 217 -23.61 18.96 -3.62
N LEU A 218 -24.38 18.52 -2.62
CA LEU A 218 -25.79 18.88 -2.47
C LEU A 218 -25.97 20.37 -2.16
N LEU A 219 -25.10 20.94 -1.32
CA LEU A 219 -25.13 22.36 -0.99
C LEU A 219 -24.91 23.25 -2.22
N SER A 220 -24.05 22.84 -3.17
CA SER A 220 -23.87 23.56 -4.44
C SER A 220 -25.11 23.53 -5.36
N GLN A 221 -25.99 22.54 -5.18
CA GLN A 221 -27.22 22.36 -5.95
C GLN A 221 -28.44 23.04 -5.29
N GLY A 222 -28.29 23.55 -4.06
CA GLY A 222 -29.30 24.26 -3.29
C GLY A 222 -29.61 23.61 -1.94
N GLU A 223 -29.97 24.42 -0.93
CA GLU A 223 -30.16 23.98 0.46
C GLU A 223 -31.21 22.89 0.62
N HIS A 224 -32.31 22.97 -0.14
CA HIS A 224 -33.37 21.95 -0.13
C HIS A 224 -32.91 20.55 -0.55
N GLN A 225 -31.78 20.43 -1.27
CA GLN A 225 -31.24 19.12 -1.64
C GLN A 225 -30.61 18.41 -0.46
N VAL A 226 -30.03 19.16 0.49
CA VAL A 226 -29.47 18.59 1.72
C VAL A 226 -30.59 18.06 2.59
N GLU A 227 -31.70 18.79 2.74
CA GLU A 227 -32.88 18.34 3.49
C GLU A 227 -33.46 17.05 2.91
N ARG A 228 -33.65 17.00 1.58
CA ARG A 228 -34.14 15.79 0.89
C ARG A 228 -33.22 14.58 1.09
N TRP A 229 -31.92 14.79 1.09
CA TRP A 229 -30.95 13.73 1.36
C TRP A 229 -31.07 13.18 2.78
N LEU A 230 -31.20 14.06 3.77
CA LEU A 230 -31.42 13.67 5.16
C LEU A 230 -32.74 12.89 5.36
N GLU A 231 -33.82 13.32 4.71
CA GLU A 231 -35.12 12.63 4.74
C GLU A 231 -35.07 11.25 4.09
N ALA A 232 -34.26 11.08 3.04
CA ALA A 232 -34.10 9.81 2.34
C ALA A 232 -33.32 8.78 3.17
N GLU A 233 -32.22 9.20 3.80
CA GLU A 233 -31.34 8.28 4.55
C GLU A 233 -31.95 7.87 5.90
N LYS A 234 -32.73 8.76 6.53
CA LYS A 234 -33.39 8.54 7.83
C LYS A 234 -32.43 8.12 8.96
N ASP A 235 -31.21 8.66 8.96
CA ASP A 235 -30.22 8.40 9.99
C ASP A 235 -30.12 9.59 10.98
N PRO A 236 -30.50 9.40 12.26
CA PRO A 236 -30.36 10.44 13.29
C PRO A 236 -28.92 10.93 13.48
N ARG A 237 -27.92 10.04 13.30
CA ARG A 237 -26.51 10.39 13.43
C ARG A 237 -26.07 11.30 12.30
N LEU A 238 -26.52 11.01 11.08
CA LEU A 238 -26.25 11.85 9.91
C LEU A 238 -26.85 13.26 10.09
N ASN A 239 -28.10 13.34 10.57
CA ASN A 239 -28.76 14.61 10.85
C ASN A 239 -27.95 15.49 11.83
N GLU A 240 -27.45 14.89 12.91
CA GLU A 240 -26.59 15.59 13.88
C GLU A 240 -25.29 16.10 13.24
N ILE A 241 -24.63 15.26 12.42
CA ILE A 241 -23.40 15.65 11.72
C ILE A 241 -23.68 16.82 10.78
N VAL A 242 -24.71 16.71 9.95
CA VAL A 242 -25.06 17.74 8.97
C VAL A 242 -25.50 19.03 9.64
N ALA A 243 -26.20 18.98 10.77
CA ALA A 243 -26.50 20.17 11.57
C ALA A 243 -25.22 20.91 12.02
N ASN A 244 -24.19 20.19 12.45
CA ASN A 244 -22.88 20.78 12.78
C ASN A 244 -22.19 21.36 11.52
N LEU A 245 -22.35 20.73 10.36
CA LEU A 245 -21.78 21.25 9.10
C LEU A 245 -22.50 22.54 8.66
N ASN A 246 -23.83 22.59 8.78
CA ASN A 246 -24.61 23.79 8.50
C ASN A 246 -24.13 24.96 9.37
N GLN A 247 -23.93 24.73 10.68
CA GLN A 247 -23.37 25.76 11.56
C GLN A 247 -22.02 26.30 11.07
N VAL A 248 -21.11 25.41 10.64
CA VAL A 248 -19.80 25.82 10.09
C VAL A 248 -19.95 26.64 8.80
N VAL A 249 -20.91 26.31 7.96
CA VAL A 249 -21.21 27.05 6.72
C VAL A 249 -21.80 28.42 7.05
N ASP A 250 -22.76 28.48 7.98
CA ASP A 250 -23.43 29.72 8.37
C ASP A 250 -22.45 30.69 9.04
N GLU A 251 -21.55 30.20 9.89
CA GLU A 251 -20.45 30.98 10.47
C GLU A 251 -19.50 31.53 9.39
N ALA A 252 -19.35 30.82 8.27
CA ALA A 252 -18.49 31.24 7.16
C ALA A 252 -19.20 32.16 6.16
N ARG A 253 -20.54 32.17 6.12
CA ARG A 253 -21.35 33.07 5.28
C ARG A 253 -21.40 34.50 5.82
N ILE A 254 -21.08 34.70 7.09
CA ILE A 254 -21.05 36.02 7.74
C ILE A 254 -19.62 36.57 7.73
N ARG A 255 -19.25 37.28 6.66
CA ARG A 255 -18.36 38.47 6.61
C ARG A 255 -17.97 38.81 5.18
#